data_AF-A0A537WAW1-F1
#
_entry.id   AF-A0A537WAW1-F1
#
_cell.length_a   1.000
_cell.length_b   1.000
_cell.length_c   1.000
_cell.angle_alpha   90.00
_cell.angle_beta   90.00
_cell.angle_gamma   90.00
#
_symmetry.space_group_name_H-M   'P 1'
#
loop_
_entity.id
_entity.type
_entity.pdbx_description
1 polymer ?
#
loop_
_entity_poly.entity_id
_entity_poly.type
_entity_poly.pdbx_seq_one_letter_code
_entity_poly.pdbx_strand_id
1 'polypeptide(L)'
;MDKRLLQAAEGGDAQAQCNLGILYSNGLDDNEHAVEVERSEAVKWLSAAADQGLLHAQLRLAEMYADAPDISGSHTIACGWFLLVAKRLRGIHLHRARSGYERIASHLTPGQINQARRFVRDWAAKPAETSASTPSQNTKGPAQ
;
A
#
# COMPACT_ATOMS: atom_id res chain seq x y z
N MET A 1 -7.91 -3.95 18.56
CA MET A 1 -7.60 -2.97 17.50
C MET A 1 -8.15 -1.62 17.90
N ASP A 2 -7.39 -0.53 17.81
CA ASP A 2 -7.87 0.81 18.19
C ASP A 2 -9.14 1.19 17.39
N LYS A 3 -10.29 1.25 18.07
CA LYS A 3 -11.59 1.53 17.43
C LYS A 3 -11.61 2.86 16.66
N ARG A 4 -10.85 3.85 17.14
CA ARG A 4 -10.68 5.16 16.48
C ARG A 4 -9.89 5.05 15.18
N LEU A 5 -8.88 4.19 15.14
CA LEU A 5 -8.07 3.97 13.94
C LEU A 5 -8.91 3.32 12.85
N LEU A 6 -9.70 2.29 13.20
CA LEU A 6 -10.60 1.62 12.27
C LEU A 6 -11.62 2.61 11.68
N GLN A 7 -12.29 3.39 12.53
CA GLN A 7 -13.24 4.41 12.08
C GLN A 7 -12.61 5.46 11.16
N ALA A 8 -11.38 5.90 11.45
CA ALA A 8 -10.67 6.86 10.61
C ALA A 8 -10.29 6.24 9.25
N ALA A 9 -9.84 4.98 9.23
CA ALA A 9 -9.48 4.27 8.01
C ALA A 9 -10.71 3.99 7.12
N GLU A 10 -11.81 3.56 7.72
CA GLU A 10 -13.13 3.42 7.08
C GLU A 10 -13.66 4.76 6.58
N GLY A 11 -13.37 5.85 7.29
CA GLY A 11 -13.68 7.22 6.89
C GLY A 11 -12.82 7.78 5.76
N GLY A 12 -11.86 7.01 5.24
CA GLY A 12 -11.03 7.41 4.10
C GLY A 12 -9.71 8.07 4.46
N ASP A 13 -9.35 8.20 5.74
CA ASP A 13 -8.09 8.83 6.13
C ASP A 13 -6.89 7.99 5.68
N ALA A 14 -6.08 8.53 4.75
CA ALA A 14 -4.96 7.80 4.16
C ALA A 14 -3.91 7.36 5.19
N GLN A 15 -3.67 8.15 6.25
CA GLN A 15 -2.71 7.79 7.30
C GLN A 15 -3.27 6.65 8.17
N ALA A 16 -4.54 6.72 8.52
CA ALA A 16 -5.23 5.66 9.25
C ALA A 16 -5.27 4.36 8.45
N GLN A 17 -5.59 4.43 7.16
CA GLN A 17 -5.53 3.28 6.24
C GLN A 17 -4.12 2.69 6.16
N CYS A 18 -3.09 3.55 6.09
CA CYS A 18 -1.70 3.09 6.09
C CYS A 18 -1.32 2.39 7.39
N ASN A 19 -1.66 2.98 8.54
CA ASN A 19 -1.38 2.42 9.85
C ASN A 19 -2.14 1.10 10.06
N LEU A 20 -3.39 1.04 9.64
CA LEU A 20 -4.23 -0.16 9.66
C LEU A 20 -3.61 -1.29 8.82
N GLY A 21 -3.16 -0.96 7.61
CA GLY A 21 -2.46 -1.91 6.74
C GLY A 21 -1.14 -2.41 7.30
N ILE A 22 -0.37 -1.56 8.00
CA ILE A 22 0.88 -1.96 8.68
C ILE A 22 0.58 -2.91 9.85
N LEU A 23 -0.46 -2.64 10.64
CA LEU A 23 -0.86 -3.52 11.75
C LEU A 23 -1.24 -4.92 11.23
N TYR A 24 -2.06 -4.99 10.18
CA TYR A 24 -2.38 -6.26 9.52
C TYR A 24 -1.13 -6.93 8.93
N SER A 25 -0.21 -6.18 8.31
CA SER A 25 1.02 -6.74 7.74
C SER A 25 1.96 -7.33 8.78
N ASN A 26 2.00 -6.76 9.98
CA ASN A 26 2.83 -7.24 11.08
C ASN A 26 2.16 -8.36 11.87
N GLY A 27 0.88 -8.65 11.59
CA GLY A 27 0.10 -9.61 12.35
C GLY A 27 -0.10 -9.23 13.81
N LEU A 28 -0.17 -7.93 14.11
CA LEU A 28 -0.29 -7.45 15.48
C LEU A 28 -1.70 -6.95 15.74
N ASP A 29 -2.30 -7.40 16.84
CA ASP A 29 -3.43 -6.69 17.46
C ASP A 29 -2.96 -5.57 18.41
N ASP A 30 -3.91 -4.88 19.02
CA ASP A 30 -3.69 -3.79 19.99
C ASP A 30 -3.00 -4.23 21.28
N ASN A 31 -2.80 -5.52 21.48
CA ASN A 31 -2.08 -6.09 22.61
C ASN A 31 -0.80 -6.82 22.17
N GLU A 32 -0.29 -6.53 20.97
CA GLU A 32 0.91 -7.15 20.40
C GLU A 32 0.82 -8.69 20.26
N HIS A 33 -0.39 -9.26 20.22
CA HIS A 33 -0.55 -10.68 19.94
C HIS A 33 -0.50 -10.95 18.43
N ALA A 34 0.15 -12.06 18.08
CA ALA A 34 0.16 -12.58 16.72
C ALA A 34 -1.26 -12.99 16.31
N VAL A 35 -1.87 -12.23 15.40
CA VAL A 35 -3.13 -12.57 14.74
C VAL A 35 -2.84 -13.23 13.40
N GLU A 36 -3.69 -14.17 13.00
CA GLU A 36 -3.61 -14.82 11.69
C GLU A 36 -3.67 -13.74 10.58
N VAL A 37 -2.52 -13.56 9.90
CA VAL A 37 -2.28 -12.45 8.98
C VAL A 37 -3.07 -12.67 7.70
N GLU A 38 -4.14 -11.91 7.51
CA GLU A 38 -4.70 -11.72 6.17
C GLU A 38 -3.86 -10.69 5.41
N ARG A 39 -2.79 -11.17 4.74
CA ARG A 39 -1.98 -10.37 3.81
C ARG A 39 -2.86 -9.58 2.84
N SER A 40 -4.01 -10.15 2.46
CA SER A 40 -5.04 -9.52 1.63
C SER A 40 -5.56 -8.20 2.22
N GLU A 41 -5.86 -8.14 3.52
CA GLU A 41 -6.39 -6.93 4.14
C GLU A 41 -5.32 -5.88 4.37
N ALA A 42 -4.09 -6.28 4.68
CA ALA A 42 -2.95 -5.37 4.67
C ALA A 42 -2.79 -4.72 3.28
N VAL A 43 -2.81 -5.52 2.21
CA VAL A 43 -2.72 -5.01 0.83
C VAL A 43 -3.89 -4.10 0.50
N LYS A 44 -5.12 -4.43 0.90
CA LYS A 44 -6.32 -3.61 0.65
C LYS A 44 -6.20 -2.23 1.30
N TRP A 45 -5.86 -2.15 2.58
CA TRP A 45 -5.74 -0.88 3.29
C TRP A 45 -4.55 -0.04 2.80
N LEU A 46 -3.41 -0.67 2.56
CA LEU A 46 -2.26 0.02 1.99
C LEU A 46 -2.52 0.49 0.55
N SER A 47 -3.28 -0.28 -0.26
CA SER A 47 -3.67 0.13 -1.62
C SER A 47 -4.58 1.36 -1.60
N ALA A 48 -5.55 1.41 -0.68
CA ALA A 48 -6.40 2.59 -0.50
C ALA A 48 -5.59 3.85 -0.13
N ALA A 49 -4.63 3.73 0.79
CA ALA A 49 -3.74 4.84 1.14
C ALA A 49 -2.77 5.20 -0.01
N ALA A 50 -2.29 4.20 -0.75
CA ALA A 50 -1.41 4.38 -1.91
C ALA A 50 -2.09 5.07 -3.08
N ASP A 51 -3.38 4.78 -3.33
CA ASP A 51 -4.24 5.43 -4.32
C ASP A 51 -4.42 6.92 -3.99
N GLN A 52 -4.47 7.29 -2.71
CA GLN A 52 -4.48 8.67 -2.24
C GLN A 52 -3.09 9.36 -2.32
N GLY A 53 -2.08 8.66 -2.86
CA GLY A 53 -0.73 9.19 -3.06
C GLY A 53 0.18 9.14 -1.84
N LEU A 54 -0.21 8.43 -0.77
CA LEU A 54 0.61 8.32 0.42
C LEU A 54 1.87 7.45 0.15
N LEU A 55 3.03 8.10 0.08
CA LEU A 55 4.30 7.44 -0.25
C LEU A 55 4.69 6.35 0.75
N HIS A 56 4.29 6.48 2.02
CA HIS A 56 4.58 5.47 3.03
C HIS A 56 3.81 4.16 2.75
N ALA A 57 2.54 4.26 2.36
CA ALA A 57 1.75 3.09 1.98
C ALA A 57 2.28 2.41 0.72
N GLN A 58 2.68 3.20 -0.28
CA GLN A 58 3.32 2.68 -1.50
C GLN A 58 4.63 1.95 -1.20
N LEU A 59 5.45 2.46 -0.27
CA LEU A 59 6.68 1.81 0.15
C LEU A 59 6.41 0.50 0.90
N ARG A 60 5.38 0.46 1.76
CA ARG A 60 4.98 -0.75 2.47
C ARG A 60 4.45 -1.83 1.53
N LEU A 61 3.64 -1.46 0.52
CA LEU A 61 3.24 -2.40 -0.54
C LEU A 61 4.46 -2.98 -1.26
N ALA A 62 5.45 -2.15 -1.58
CA ALA A 62 6.68 -2.59 -2.22
C ALA A 62 7.41 -3.65 -1.38
N GLU A 63 7.53 -3.42 -0.08
CA GLU A 63 8.14 -4.37 0.88
C GLU A 63 7.32 -5.67 0.97
N MET A 64 6.00 -5.58 1.07
CA MET A 64 5.13 -6.77 1.13
C MET A 64 5.23 -7.66 -0.12
N TYR A 65 5.23 -7.07 -1.32
CA TYR A 65 5.41 -7.83 -2.55
C TYR A 65 6.84 -8.38 -2.69
N ALA A 66 7.84 -7.71 -2.11
CA ALA A 66 9.21 -8.20 -2.08
C ALA A 66 9.40 -9.41 -1.17
N ASP A 67 8.64 -9.48 -0.07
CA ASP A 67 8.70 -10.55 0.92
C ASP A 67 7.76 -11.72 0.60
N ALA A 68 7.04 -11.65 -0.52
CA ALA A 68 6.18 -12.72 -1.06
C ALA A 68 6.71 -13.27 -2.40
N PRO A 69 7.93 -13.85 -2.44
CA PRO A 69 8.56 -14.35 -3.67
C PRO A 69 7.83 -15.55 -4.30
N ASP A 70 6.98 -16.22 -3.51
CA ASP A 70 6.16 -17.37 -3.91
C ASP A 70 5.00 -16.98 -4.85
N ILE A 71 4.59 -15.72 -4.86
CA ILE A 71 3.55 -15.20 -5.75
C ILE A 71 4.19 -14.82 -7.10
N SER A 72 3.78 -15.50 -8.17
CA SER A 72 4.26 -15.19 -9.53
C SER A 72 4.06 -13.72 -9.88
N GLY A 73 5.15 -13.03 -10.24
CA GLY A 73 5.14 -11.61 -10.62
C GLY A 73 5.25 -10.61 -9.46
N SER A 74 5.31 -11.05 -8.20
CA SER A 74 5.44 -10.18 -7.03
C SER A 74 6.70 -9.30 -7.08
N HIS A 75 7.85 -9.86 -7.43
CA HIS A 75 9.10 -9.11 -7.61
C HIS A 75 8.99 -8.03 -8.69
N THR A 76 8.25 -8.28 -9.77
CA THR A 76 8.00 -7.28 -10.82
C THR A 76 7.14 -6.12 -10.28
N ILE A 77 6.09 -6.44 -9.52
CA ILE A 77 5.21 -5.44 -8.89
C ILE A 77 5.97 -4.62 -7.85
N ALA A 78 6.72 -5.29 -6.96
CA ALA A 78 7.57 -4.67 -5.96
C ALA A 78 8.60 -3.71 -6.60
N CYS A 79 9.27 -4.14 -7.66
CA CYS A 79 10.20 -3.32 -8.42
C CYS A 79 9.52 -2.07 -8.98
N GLY A 80 8.31 -2.18 -9.51
CA GLY A 80 7.50 -1.05 -9.97
C GLY A 80 7.23 -0.06 -8.84
N TRP A 81 6.75 -0.55 -7.69
CA TRP A 81 6.51 0.30 -6.53
C TRP A 81 7.77 1.01 -6.02
N PHE A 82 8.89 0.30 -5.90
CA PHE A 82 10.16 0.90 -5.48
C PHE A 82 10.63 2.00 -6.44
N LEU A 83 10.51 1.78 -7.76
CA LEU A 83 10.82 2.80 -8.77
C LEU A 83 9.90 4.02 -8.69
N LEU A 84 8.61 3.83 -8.38
CA LEU A 84 7.66 4.92 -8.21
C LEU A 84 8.01 5.78 -7.00
N VAL A 85 8.20 5.15 -5.82
CA VAL A 85 8.44 5.88 -4.57
C VAL A 85 9.83 6.48 -4.50
N ALA A 86 10.86 5.84 -5.07
CA ALA A 86 12.22 6.37 -5.07
C ALA A 86 12.36 7.70 -5.84
N LYS A 87 11.44 7.99 -6.79
CA LYS A 87 11.39 9.29 -7.49
C LYS A 87 10.83 10.42 -6.62
N ARG A 88 10.07 10.09 -5.58
CA ARG A 88 9.30 11.04 -4.76
C ARG A 88 9.80 11.15 -3.32
N LEU A 89 10.37 10.08 -2.78
CA LEU A 89 10.88 9.99 -1.40
C LEU A 89 12.20 10.75 -1.21
N ARG A 90 12.45 11.16 0.03
CA ARG A 90 13.70 11.76 0.51
C ARG A 90 14.13 11.09 1.82
N GLY A 91 15.42 11.20 2.17
CA GLY A 91 15.96 10.72 3.44
C GLY A 91 15.96 9.20 3.60
N ILE A 92 15.74 8.72 4.84
CA ILE A 92 15.82 7.29 5.21
C ILE A 92 14.86 6.40 4.41
N HIS A 93 13.70 6.93 4.01
CA HIS A 93 12.71 6.20 3.20
C HIS A 93 13.20 5.98 1.76
N LEU A 94 13.94 6.94 1.19
CA LEU A 94 14.57 6.77 -0.12
C LEU A 94 15.64 5.67 -0.08
N HIS A 95 16.43 5.62 1.00
CA HIS A 95 17.41 4.56 1.18
C HIS A 95 16.73 3.18 1.21
N ARG A 96 15.67 3.01 2.02
CA ARG A 96 14.88 1.76 2.05
C ARG A 96 14.35 1.40 0.66
N ALA A 97 13.81 2.36 -0.08
CA ALA A 97 13.29 2.10 -1.42
C ALA A 97 14.38 1.64 -2.41
N ARG A 98 15.56 2.26 -2.35
CA ARG A 98 16.71 1.89 -3.21
C ARG A 98 17.26 0.52 -2.86
N SER A 99 17.48 0.24 -1.57
CA SER A 99 17.95 -1.08 -1.14
C SER A 99 16.94 -2.17 -1.48
N GLY A 100 15.65 -1.91 -1.32
CA GLY A 100 14.58 -2.82 -1.73
C GLY A 100 14.58 -3.08 -3.24
N TYR A 101 14.72 -2.03 -4.05
CA TYR A 101 14.89 -2.17 -5.50
C TYR A 101 16.10 -3.01 -5.87
N GLU A 102 17.28 -2.72 -5.32
CA GLU A 102 18.53 -3.41 -5.62
C GLU A 102 18.45 -4.90 -5.28
N ARG A 103 17.87 -5.23 -4.13
CA ARG A 103 17.65 -6.63 -3.69
C ARG A 103 16.86 -7.44 -4.71
N ILE A 104 15.85 -6.83 -5.34
CA ILE A 104 14.93 -7.54 -6.23
C ILE A 104 15.41 -7.48 -7.67
N ALA A 105 15.98 -6.35 -8.09
CA ALA A 105 16.44 -6.12 -9.46
C ALA A 105 17.53 -7.11 -9.88
N SER A 106 18.34 -7.62 -8.94
CA SER A 106 19.33 -8.68 -9.19
C SER A 106 18.70 -10.00 -9.67
N HIS A 107 17.43 -10.24 -9.34
CA HIS A 107 16.69 -11.47 -9.69
C HIS A 107 15.73 -11.26 -10.88
N LEU A 108 15.66 -10.06 -11.46
CA LEU A 108 14.74 -9.73 -12.53
C LEU A 108 15.43 -9.72 -13.89
N THR A 109 14.72 -10.23 -14.89
CA THR A 109 15.10 -10.11 -16.30
C THR A 109 14.80 -8.70 -16.84
N PRO A 110 15.45 -8.27 -17.93
CA PRO A 110 15.11 -7.01 -18.61
C PRO A 110 13.62 -6.92 -19.00
N GLY A 111 13.00 -8.05 -19.36
CA GLY A 111 11.57 -8.13 -19.67
C GLY A 111 10.70 -7.80 -18.46
N GLN A 112 11.03 -8.35 -17.29
CA GLN A 112 10.32 -8.05 -16.04
C GLN A 112 10.55 -6.60 -15.59
N ILE A 113 11.78 -6.07 -15.72
CA ILE A 113 12.04 -4.65 -15.44
C ILE A 113 11.20 -3.74 -16.35
N ASN A 114 11.03 -4.12 -17.63
CA ASN A 114 10.16 -3.39 -18.54
C ASN A 114 8.69 -3.46 -18.14
N GLN A 115 8.21 -4.61 -17.64
CA GLN A 115 6.86 -4.73 -17.07
C GLN A 115 6.69 -3.84 -15.83
N ALA A 116 7.67 -3.82 -14.92
CA ALA A 116 7.66 -2.95 -13.75
C ALA A 116 7.58 -1.45 -14.14
N ARG A 117 8.30 -1.04 -15.20
CA ARG A 117 8.22 0.33 -15.73
C ARG A 117 6.87 0.66 -16.34
N ARG A 118 6.21 -0.30 -16.98
CA ARG A 118 4.84 -0.14 -17.49
C ARG A 118 3.87 0.05 -16.33
N PHE A 119 3.94 -0.79 -15.31
CA PHE A 119 3.17 -0.63 -14.07
C PHE A 119 3.29 0.80 -13.49
N VAL A 120 4.51 1.33 -13.38
CA VAL A 120 4.73 2.72 -12.90
C VAL A 120 4.04 3.75 -13.78
N ARG A 121 4.06 3.56 -15.10
CA ARG A 121 3.42 4.47 -16.05
C ARG A 121 1.91 4.41 -15.91
N ASP A 122 1.36 3.20 -15.86
CA ASP A 122 -0.08 2.97 -15.75
C ASP A 122 -0.60 3.52 -14.41
N TRP A 123 0.16 3.32 -13.33
CA TRP A 123 -0.12 3.89 -12.03
C TRP A 123 -0.05 5.42 -12.02
N ALA A 124 0.94 6.02 -12.71
CA ALA A 124 1.08 7.47 -12.82
C ALA A 124 0.03 8.12 -13.75
N ALA A 125 -0.52 7.35 -14.70
CA ALA A 125 -1.56 7.79 -15.61
C ALA A 125 -2.97 7.69 -15.01
N LYS A 126 -3.15 6.94 -13.92
CA LYS A 126 -4.42 6.88 -13.19
C LYS A 126 -4.73 8.29 -12.66
N PRO A 127 -5.83 8.94 -13.09
CA PRO A 127 -6.24 10.21 -12.50
C PRO A 127 -6.50 9.97 -11.02
N ALA A 128 -6.22 10.96 -10.17
CA ALA A 128 -6.48 10.91 -8.73
C ALA A 128 -7.99 10.87 -8.37
N GLU A 129 -8.83 10.35 -9.27
CA GLU A 129 -10.30 10.34 -9.21
C GLU A 129 -10.87 9.02 -8.63
N THR A 130 -10.11 8.28 -7.82
CA THR A 130 -10.64 7.09 -7.11
C THR A 130 -10.81 7.34 -5.62
N SER A 131 -11.26 8.55 -5.26
CA SER A 131 -11.61 8.91 -3.87
C SER A 131 -12.85 9.82 -3.84
N ALA A 132 -13.83 9.55 -4.69
CA ALA A 132 -15.16 10.13 -4.58
C ALA A 132 -16.24 9.05 -4.78
N SER A 133 -16.09 7.91 -4.09
CA SER A 133 -17.26 7.12 -3.72
C SER A 133 -17.82 7.77 -2.46
N THR A 134 -18.67 8.77 -2.71
CA THR A 134 -19.72 9.35 -1.88
C THR A 134 -19.94 8.68 -0.53
N PRO A 135 -19.90 9.41 0.61
CA PRO A 135 -20.62 8.96 1.78
C PRO A 135 -22.11 9.02 1.43
N SER A 136 -22.67 7.88 1.03
CA SER A 136 -24.11 7.74 0.86
C SER A 136 -24.75 8.17 2.17
N GLN A 137 -25.58 9.20 2.07
CA GLN A 137 -26.02 9.99 3.19
C GLN A 137 -26.70 9.11 4.24
N ASN A 138 -26.26 9.34 5.47
CA ASN A 138 -27.02 9.20 6.70
C ASN A 138 -28.46 9.73 6.49
N THR A 139 -29.42 8.86 6.17
CA THR A 139 -30.84 9.17 6.30
C THR A 139 -31.24 9.07 7.77
N LYS A 140 -30.74 10.02 8.57
CA LYS A 140 -31.37 10.37 9.83
C LYS A 140 -32.61 11.20 9.50
N GLY A 141 -33.74 10.53 9.27
CA GLY A 141 -35.05 11.18 9.29
C GLY A 141 -35.62 11.14 10.70
N PRO A 142 -35.79 12.26 11.41
CA PRO A 142 -36.77 12.36 12.47
C PRO A 142 -38.09 12.81 11.86
N ALA A 143 -39.12 11.98 11.94
CA ALA A 143 -40.52 12.39 11.78
C ALA A 143 -41.35 11.48 12.69
N GLN A 144 -41.68 11.99 13.87
CA GLN A 144 -43.05 12.35 14.30
C GLN A 144 -43.81 11.14 14.83
#